data_AF-A0A9Q7TRY5-F1
#
_entry.id   AF-A0A9Q7TRY5-F1
#
_cell.length_a   1.000
_cell.length_b   1.000
_cell.length_c   1.000
_cell.angle_alpha   90.00
_cell.angle_beta   90.00
_cell.angle_gamma   90.00
#
_symmetry.space_group_name_H-M   'P 1'
#
loop_
_entity.id
_entity.type
_entity.pdbx_description
1 polymer ?
#
loop_
_entity_poly.entity_id
_entity_poly.type
_entity_poly.pdbx_seq_one_letter_code
_entity_poly.pdbx_strand_id
1 'polypeptide(L)'
;MPPSTRAGQTGRDDDQATAGNGREEGWLMQAVRILQLANPALTAEEAIARAMGLVNINNQAPRGETEKNPKDVSSSIAHIKKLSDSNWHTWEPTFIDCLQRVHNAKEILYGTVVPGSEAYDEDLDKALVGLIHACCDNSPDSRIDTYTVRGADEEVQLGSTLYAKLKKALTLNDAVKRAGLQDRIHTVRLHNRDVVKLGKELDSIWNDAACLGKRLDEDLKKSTLYRCTGQDWYYANSVDALKTARPDCKYDEAYHALAKKQQDGEVSGRIRGAARVAASTEQWDTNQAGQGPRGRRDPRNPSAPPKCYACGGPNHIARNCTNTPGTSEPAAHTTQEVNH
;
A
#
# COMPACT_ATOMS: atom_id res chain seq x y z
N MET A 1 53.81 -50.73 11.76
CA MET A 1 55.08 -51.27 11.23
C MET A 1 54.78 -52.47 10.33
N PRO A 2 55.57 -52.68 9.27
CA PRO A 2 55.11 -52.99 7.89
C PRO A 2 55.37 -54.48 7.52
N PRO A 3 55.29 -55.00 6.25
CA PRO A 3 55.83 -54.53 4.95
C PRO A 3 54.79 -54.57 3.79
N SER A 4 55.01 -54.25 2.51
CA SER A 4 56.02 -53.49 1.73
C SER A 4 55.64 -53.61 0.23
N THR A 5 55.89 -52.53 -0.54
CA THR A 5 56.31 -52.45 -1.98
C THR A 5 55.47 -53.05 -3.14
N ARG A 6 55.16 -52.18 -4.13
CA ARG A 6 55.60 -52.27 -5.55
C ARG A 6 55.29 -50.94 -6.29
N ALA A 7 56.30 -50.14 -6.69
CA ALA A 7 56.78 -49.91 -8.07
C ALA A 7 55.67 -49.92 -9.15
N GLY A 8 55.44 -48.92 -10.01
CA GLY A 8 56.29 -47.87 -10.57
C GLY A 8 56.15 -47.96 -12.10
N GLN A 9 55.67 -46.92 -12.79
CA GLN A 9 55.87 -46.79 -14.25
C GLN A 9 55.62 -45.38 -14.75
N THR A 10 56.67 -44.85 -15.38
CA THR A 10 56.77 -43.65 -16.21
C THR A 10 56.16 -43.91 -17.59
N GLY A 11 55.44 -42.93 -18.12
CA GLY A 11 55.08 -42.82 -19.54
C GLY A 11 54.93 -41.35 -19.91
N ARG A 12 55.96 -40.81 -20.55
CA ARG A 12 55.88 -39.64 -21.43
C ARG A 12 55.20 -40.09 -22.72
N ASP A 13 54.35 -39.23 -23.29
CA ASP A 13 54.35 -38.96 -24.73
C ASP A 13 53.70 -37.60 -25.01
N ASP A 14 54.30 -36.94 -26.00
CA ASP A 14 54.17 -35.54 -26.37
C ASP A 14 52.92 -35.24 -27.25
N ASP A 15 52.63 -33.94 -27.34
CA ASP A 15 52.04 -33.23 -28.48
C ASP A 15 50.65 -33.61 -29.00
N GLN A 16 49.65 -32.76 -28.69
CA GLN A 16 48.90 -32.10 -29.77
C GLN A 16 48.19 -30.82 -29.31
N ALA A 17 48.65 -29.70 -29.85
CA ALA A 17 47.95 -28.44 -29.86
C ALA A 17 46.83 -28.47 -30.91
N THR A 18 45.57 -28.35 -30.49
CA THR A 18 44.49 -27.88 -31.35
C THR A 18 43.38 -27.17 -30.54
N ALA A 19 43.26 -25.86 -30.81
CA ALA A 19 42.03 -25.08 -30.79
C ALA A 19 41.21 -24.99 -29.47
N GLY A 20 41.57 -24.02 -28.64
CA GLY A 20 40.60 -23.34 -27.78
C GLY A 20 39.61 -22.56 -28.65
N ASN A 21 38.38 -23.05 -28.75
CA ASN A 21 37.17 -22.33 -29.20
C ASN A 21 35.87 -23.05 -28.79
N GLY A 22 35.92 -24.35 -28.42
CA GLY A 22 34.72 -25.15 -28.12
C GLY A 22 33.94 -24.76 -26.84
N ARG A 23 34.49 -23.90 -25.97
CA ARG A 23 33.80 -23.50 -24.72
C ARG A 23 32.88 -22.28 -24.91
N GLU A 24 33.22 -21.39 -25.85
CA GLU A 24 32.42 -20.20 -26.17
C GLU A 24 31.23 -20.49 -27.11
N GLU A 25 31.23 -21.61 -27.81
CA GLU A 25 30.05 -22.03 -28.59
C GLU A 25 28.95 -22.64 -27.69
N GLY A 26 29.36 -23.29 -26.58
CA GLY A 26 28.43 -23.99 -25.69
C GLY A 26 27.44 -23.07 -24.96
N TRP A 27 27.90 -21.94 -24.42
CA TRP A 27 27.02 -21.00 -23.69
C TRP A 27 26.09 -20.21 -24.63
N LEU A 28 26.55 -19.84 -25.83
CA LEU A 28 25.77 -19.12 -26.83
C LEU A 28 24.57 -19.97 -27.26
N MET A 29 24.81 -21.25 -27.54
CA MET A 29 23.74 -22.20 -27.84
C MET A 29 22.77 -22.41 -26.67
N GLN A 30 23.26 -22.36 -25.43
CA GLN A 30 22.41 -22.44 -24.24
C GLN A 30 21.54 -21.19 -24.09
N ALA A 31 22.10 -19.99 -24.29
CA ALA A 31 21.39 -18.72 -24.22
C ALA A 31 20.30 -18.60 -25.30
N VAL A 32 20.61 -19.02 -26.53
CA VAL A 32 19.64 -19.07 -27.64
C VAL A 32 18.47 -20.01 -27.30
N ARG A 33 18.74 -21.21 -26.77
CA ARG A 33 17.68 -22.14 -26.34
C ARG A 33 16.77 -21.52 -25.28
N ILE A 34 17.34 -20.82 -24.29
CA ILE A 34 16.57 -20.15 -23.23
C ILE A 34 15.69 -19.05 -23.82
N LEU A 35 16.22 -18.23 -24.72
CA LEU A 35 15.48 -17.13 -25.37
C LEU A 35 14.31 -17.65 -26.22
N GLN A 36 14.51 -18.75 -26.94
CA GLN A 36 13.45 -19.39 -27.74
C GLN A 36 12.41 -20.11 -26.89
N LEU A 37 12.81 -20.70 -25.75
CA LEU A 37 11.89 -21.26 -24.75
C LEU A 37 10.98 -20.17 -24.16
N ALA A 38 11.55 -18.99 -23.88
CA ALA A 38 10.81 -17.86 -23.33
C ALA A 38 9.91 -17.16 -24.38
N ASN A 39 10.30 -17.20 -25.66
CA ASN A 39 9.51 -16.64 -26.75
C ASN A 39 9.61 -17.53 -28.01
N PRO A 40 8.64 -18.45 -28.22
CA PRO A 40 8.67 -19.38 -29.35
C PRO A 40 8.55 -18.73 -30.73
N ALA A 41 8.12 -17.46 -30.80
CA ALA A 41 8.02 -16.72 -32.06
C ALA A 41 9.36 -16.10 -32.50
N LEU A 42 10.40 -16.16 -31.66
CA LEU A 42 11.70 -15.57 -31.94
C LEU A 42 12.48 -16.46 -32.92
N THR A 43 12.90 -15.89 -34.05
CA THR A 43 13.74 -16.62 -35.01
C THR A 43 15.12 -16.92 -34.43
N ALA A 44 15.80 -17.94 -34.95
CA ALA A 44 17.15 -18.28 -34.47
C ALA A 44 18.14 -17.12 -34.64
N GLU A 45 18.02 -16.35 -35.72
CA GLU A 45 18.86 -15.19 -36.01
C GLU A 45 18.63 -14.05 -35.00
N GLU A 46 17.37 -13.75 -34.66
CA GLU A 46 17.03 -12.76 -33.63
C GLU A 46 17.47 -13.22 -32.23
N ALA A 47 17.35 -14.51 -31.94
CA ALA A 47 17.82 -15.09 -30.68
C ALA A 47 19.34 -14.97 -30.55
N ILE A 48 20.09 -15.26 -31.62
CA ILE A 48 21.54 -15.11 -31.68
C ILE A 48 21.93 -13.63 -31.55
N ALA A 49 21.27 -12.71 -32.27
CA ALA A 49 21.53 -11.28 -32.17
C ALA A 49 21.29 -10.74 -30.74
N ARG A 50 20.22 -11.19 -30.08
CA ARG A 50 19.96 -10.84 -28.66
C ARG A 50 20.97 -11.47 -27.71
N ALA A 51 21.33 -12.73 -27.92
CA ALA A 51 22.34 -13.41 -27.11
C ALA A 51 23.70 -12.70 -27.23
N MET A 52 24.13 -12.36 -28.44
CA MET A 52 25.36 -11.59 -28.68
C MET A 52 25.27 -10.16 -28.12
N GLY A 53 24.09 -9.54 -28.14
CA GLY A 53 23.85 -8.26 -27.46
C GLY A 53 24.08 -8.34 -25.95
N LEU A 54 23.67 -9.43 -25.30
CA LEU A 54 23.94 -9.68 -23.87
C LEU A 54 25.44 -9.88 -23.61
N VAL A 55 26.15 -10.55 -24.53
CA VAL A 55 27.62 -10.69 -24.47
C VAL A 55 28.29 -9.33 -24.59
N ASN A 56 27.81 -8.44 -25.45
CA ASN A 56 28.40 -7.12 -25.65
C ASN A 56 28.16 -6.16 -24.45
N ILE A 57 27.10 -6.40 -23.67
CA ILE A 57 26.87 -5.72 -22.38
C ILE A 57 27.82 -6.27 -21.31
N ASN A 58 28.09 -7.57 -21.30
CA ASN A 58 29.01 -8.22 -20.37
C ASN A 58 30.50 -8.05 -20.72
N ASN A 59 30.82 -7.84 -22.00
CA ASN A 59 32.17 -7.66 -22.54
C ASN A 59 32.53 -6.19 -22.76
N GLN A 60 31.82 -5.25 -22.13
CA GLN A 60 32.47 -3.98 -21.83
C GLN A 60 33.72 -4.31 -21.01
N ALA A 61 34.88 -4.23 -21.66
CA ALA A 61 36.16 -4.37 -21.01
C ALA A 61 36.13 -3.54 -19.71
N PRO A 62 36.72 -4.02 -18.59
CA PRO A 62 36.86 -3.21 -17.41
C PRO A 62 37.57 -1.93 -17.87
N ARG A 63 36.83 -0.83 -17.98
CA ARG A 63 37.40 0.47 -18.29
C ARG A 63 38.37 0.72 -17.15
N GLY A 64 39.65 0.47 -17.42
CA GLY A 64 40.77 0.75 -16.51
C GLY A 64 40.93 2.25 -16.23
N GLU A 65 40.11 3.09 -16.85
CA GLU A 65 39.84 4.43 -16.37
C GLU A 65 38.74 4.35 -15.32
N THR A 66 39.20 4.28 -14.07
CA THR A 66 38.50 4.70 -12.85
C THR A 66 37.57 5.89 -13.11
N GLU A 67 36.36 5.63 -13.60
CA GLU A 67 35.33 6.64 -13.70
C GLU A 67 34.80 6.85 -12.27
N LYS A 68 35.60 7.60 -11.50
CA LYS A 68 35.32 8.15 -10.19
C LYS A 68 34.18 9.15 -10.29
N ASN A 69 33.01 8.72 -10.75
CA ASN A 69 31.82 9.54 -10.71
C ASN A 69 30.83 9.12 -9.60
N PRO A 70 31.25 9.21 -8.32
CA PRO A 70 30.32 9.49 -7.24
C PRO A 70 29.51 10.77 -7.46
N LYS A 71 29.92 11.68 -8.36
CA LYS A 71 29.23 12.95 -8.61
C LYS A 71 27.83 12.75 -9.21
N ASP A 72 27.71 11.90 -10.23
CA ASP A 72 26.42 11.63 -10.87
C ASP A 72 25.46 10.89 -9.92
N VAL A 73 26.03 9.99 -9.11
CA VAL A 73 25.31 9.26 -8.07
C VAL A 73 24.86 10.22 -6.96
N SER A 74 25.73 11.11 -6.50
CA SER A 74 25.41 12.13 -5.49
C SER A 74 24.31 13.07 -5.98
N SER A 75 24.36 13.49 -7.25
CA SER A 75 23.31 14.32 -7.85
C SER A 75 21.98 13.56 -7.93
N SER A 76 22.00 12.29 -8.31
CA SER A 76 20.77 11.46 -8.38
C SER A 76 20.18 11.25 -6.98
N ILE A 77 21.04 11.01 -5.99
CA ILE A 77 20.67 10.80 -4.59
C ILE A 77 20.11 12.07 -3.95
N ALA A 78 20.58 13.26 -4.35
CA ALA A 78 20.07 14.53 -3.83
C ALA A 78 18.57 14.74 -4.10
N HIS A 79 18.02 14.06 -5.12
CA HIS A 79 16.59 14.10 -5.46
C HIS A 79 15.76 13.02 -4.76
N ILE A 80 16.39 12.05 -4.10
CA ILE A 80 15.67 11.04 -3.32
C ILE A 80 15.09 11.71 -2.08
N LYS A 81 13.84 11.38 -1.74
CA LYS A 81 13.21 11.80 -0.49
C LYS A 81 14.10 11.40 0.68
N LYS A 82 14.34 12.28 1.65
CA LYS A 82 15.13 11.94 2.85
C LYS A 82 14.57 10.69 3.54
N LEU A 83 15.46 9.82 4.00
CA LEU A 83 15.11 8.65 4.78
C LEU A 83 14.47 9.12 6.10
N SER A 84 13.37 8.49 6.49
CA SER A 84 12.56 8.75 7.68
C SER A 84 12.13 7.43 8.33
N ASP A 85 11.59 7.47 9.54
CA ASP A 85 11.15 6.28 10.29
C ASP A 85 10.03 5.47 9.58
N SER A 86 9.38 6.05 8.58
CA SER A 86 8.20 5.47 7.94
C SER A 86 8.37 5.13 6.45
N ASN A 87 9.47 5.52 5.80
CA ASN A 87 9.60 5.40 4.34
C ASN A 87 10.68 4.41 3.89
N TRP A 88 11.24 3.59 4.77
CA TRP A 88 12.28 2.61 4.44
C TRP A 88 11.96 1.80 3.18
N HIS A 89 10.77 1.21 3.08
CA HIS A 89 10.37 0.35 1.95
C HIS A 89 10.21 1.08 0.62
N THR A 90 10.03 2.40 0.65
CA THR A 90 10.02 3.23 -0.56
C THR A 90 11.41 3.81 -0.86
N TRP A 91 12.18 4.10 0.18
CA TRP A 91 13.50 4.70 0.09
C TRP A 91 14.55 3.71 -0.40
N GLU A 92 14.56 2.50 0.18
CA GLU A 92 15.57 1.48 -0.07
C GLU A 92 15.65 1.06 -1.54
N PRO A 93 14.54 0.72 -2.23
CA PRO A 93 14.61 0.37 -3.64
C PRO A 93 15.13 1.53 -4.51
N THR A 94 14.70 2.77 -4.26
CA THR A 94 15.15 3.94 -5.02
C THR A 94 16.62 4.25 -4.76
N PHE A 95 17.08 4.14 -3.52
CA PHE A 95 18.47 4.32 -3.16
C PHE A 95 19.36 3.26 -3.83
N ILE A 96 18.98 1.99 -3.74
CA ILE A 96 19.71 0.88 -4.38
C ILE A 96 19.69 1.01 -5.91
N ASP A 97 18.60 1.47 -6.52
CA ASP A 97 18.51 1.73 -7.96
C ASP A 97 19.53 2.78 -8.41
N CYS A 98 19.69 3.86 -7.63
CA CYS A 98 20.72 4.87 -7.90
C CYS A 98 22.14 4.32 -7.82
N LEU A 99 22.37 3.30 -6.98
CA LEU A 99 23.68 2.66 -6.82
C LEU A 99 23.98 1.60 -7.89
N GLN A 100 23.02 1.15 -8.69
CA GLN A 100 23.22 0.09 -9.70
C GLN A 100 24.30 0.45 -10.75
N ARG A 101 24.57 1.73 -10.96
CA ARG A 101 25.59 2.21 -11.91
C ARG A 101 27.02 2.14 -11.34
N VAL A 102 27.18 1.92 -10.04
CA VAL A 102 28.48 1.84 -9.38
C VAL A 102 28.82 0.38 -9.14
N HIS A 103 29.91 -0.07 -9.77
CA HIS A 103 30.38 -1.44 -9.62
C HIS A 103 30.63 -1.78 -8.14
N ASN A 104 30.17 -2.95 -7.70
CA ASN A 104 30.28 -3.49 -6.34
C ASN A 104 29.60 -2.68 -5.22
N ALA A 105 29.00 -1.52 -5.47
CA ALA A 105 28.42 -0.69 -4.40
C ALA A 105 27.30 -1.42 -3.65
N LYS A 106 26.42 -2.12 -4.38
CA LYS A 106 25.33 -2.90 -3.77
C LYS A 106 25.86 -4.08 -2.98
N GLU A 107 26.84 -4.78 -3.53
CA GLU A 107 27.46 -5.97 -2.94
C GLU A 107 28.24 -5.62 -1.66
N ILE A 108 28.96 -4.49 -1.65
CA ILE A 108 29.62 -3.94 -0.46
C ILE A 108 28.57 -3.58 0.58
N LEU A 109 27.52 -2.83 0.20
CA LEU A 109 26.49 -2.34 1.12
C LEU A 109 25.62 -3.47 1.71
N TYR A 110 25.46 -4.57 0.99
CA TYR A 110 24.84 -5.81 1.51
C TYR A 110 25.82 -6.73 2.26
N GLY A 111 27.11 -6.39 2.31
CA GLY A 111 28.15 -7.17 2.98
C GLY A 111 28.49 -8.48 2.27
N THR A 112 28.14 -8.63 0.99
CA THR A 112 28.53 -9.78 0.17
C THR A 112 30.02 -9.71 -0.20
N VAL A 113 30.52 -8.49 -0.45
CA VAL A 113 31.95 -8.21 -0.58
C VAL A 113 32.47 -7.73 0.77
N VAL A 114 33.37 -8.51 1.39
CA VAL A 114 33.86 -8.26 2.74
C VAL A 114 35.15 -7.44 2.74
N PRO A 115 35.40 -6.63 3.81
CA PRO A 115 36.67 -5.94 3.97
C PRO A 115 37.87 -6.89 3.87
N GLY A 116 38.91 -6.46 3.14
CA GLY A 116 40.11 -7.24 2.88
C GLY A 116 40.04 -8.20 1.68
N SER A 117 38.88 -8.31 1.01
CA SER A 117 38.79 -9.00 -0.28
C SER A 117 39.30 -8.11 -1.43
N GLU A 118 39.80 -8.72 -2.51
CA GLU A 118 40.31 -7.99 -3.69
C GLU A 118 39.23 -7.12 -4.36
N ALA A 119 37.96 -7.53 -4.25
CA ALA A 119 36.83 -6.79 -4.80
C ALA A 119 36.33 -5.65 -3.89
N TYR A 120 36.83 -5.55 -2.66
CA TYR A 120 36.41 -4.54 -1.69
C TYR A 120 37.17 -3.24 -1.91
N ASP A 121 36.41 -2.16 -2.08
CA ASP A 121 36.92 -0.79 -2.24
C ASP A 121 36.57 0.02 -0.97
N GLU A 122 37.60 0.32 -0.17
CA GLU A 122 37.47 1.05 1.10
C GLU A 122 37.02 2.51 0.89
N ASP A 123 37.51 3.16 -0.18
CA ASP A 123 37.13 4.53 -0.51
C ASP A 123 35.67 4.59 -0.95
N LEU A 124 35.21 3.59 -1.72
CA LEU A 124 33.80 3.44 -2.08
C LEU A 124 32.92 3.19 -0.85
N ASP A 125 33.30 2.29 0.06
CA ASP A 125 32.53 2.03 1.28
C ASP A 125 32.39 3.30 2.14
N LYS A 126 33.48 4.05 2.30
CA LYS A 126 33.47 5.35 3.00
C LYS A 126 32.57 6.37 2.31
N ALA A 127 32.57 6.41 0.97
CA ALA A 127 31.66 7.26 0.20
C ALA A 127 30.20 6.83 0.40
N LEU A 128 29.91 5.52 0.42
CA LEU A 128 28.57 4.99 0.66
C LEU A 128 28.06 5.35 2.07
N VAL A 129 28.91 5.28 3.10
CA VAL A 129 28.58 5.77 4.45
C VAL A 129 28.18 7.24 4.40
N GLY A 130 28.99 8.09 3.76
CA GLY A 130 28.69 9.51 3.58
C GLY A 130 27.36 9.76 2.85
N LEU A 131 27.06 8.99 1.80
CA LEU A 131 25.80 9.07 1.06
C LEU A 131 24.60 8.67 1.92
N ILE A 132 24.70 7.60 2.72
CA ILE A 132 23.64 7.20 3.64
C ILE A 132 23.36 8.33 4.63
N HIS A 133 24.39 8.88 5.29
CA HIS A 133 24.21 10.01 6.21
C HIS A 133 23.59 11.23 5.54
N ALA A 134 24.02 11.54 4.32
CA ALA A 134 23.45 12.64 3.55
C ALA A 134 21.97 12.41 3.20
N CYS A 135 21.51 11.15 3.11
CA CYS A 135 20.11 10.82 2.85
C CYS A 135 19.22 10.86 4.09
N CYS A 136 19.79 10.76 5.28
CA CYS A 136 19.02 10.76 6.52
C CYS A 136 18.31 12.11 6.74
N ASP A 137 17.06 12.04 7.20
CA ASP A 137 16.36 13.20 7.74
C ASP A 137 16.91 13.49 9.14
N ASN A 138 17.63 14.61 9.26
CA ASN A 138 18.23 15.09 10.51
C ASN A 138 17.36 16.18 11.16
N SER A 139 16.07 16.24 10.83
CA SER A 139 15.11 17.09 11.53
C SER A 139 15.02 16.69 13.00
N PRO A 140 14.76 17.63 13.93
CA PRO A 140 14.70 17.33 15.37
C PRO A 140 13.60 16.32 15.76
N ASP A 141 12.62 16.11 14.88
CA ASP A 141 11.54 15.14 15.06
C ASP A 141 11.92 13.73 14.58
N SER A 142 13.00 13.59 13.82
CA SER A 142 13.48 12.32 13.27
C SER A 142 14.31 11.57 14.30
N ARG A 143 14.07 10.26 14.43
CA ARG A 143 14.88 9.38 15.30
C ARG A 143 16.03 8.72 14.55
N ILE A 144 16.20 8.99 13.27
CA ILE A 144 17.20 8.32 12.45
C ILE A 144 18.61 8.52 12.97
N ASP A 145 18.92 9.69 13.50
CA ASP A 145 20.23 9.99 14.05
C ASP A 145 20.63 8.99 15.14
N THR A 146 19.66 8.50 15.93
CA THR A 146 19.93 7.47 16.96
C THR A 146 20.44 6.16 16.36
N TYR A 147 20.11 5.86 15.11
CA TYR A 147 20.55 4.66 14.41
C TYR A 147 21.86 4.88 13.64
N THR A 148 22.16 6.11 13.23
CA THR A 148 23.37 6.42 12.47
C THR A 148 24.60 6.67 13.35
N VAL A 149 24.41 6.99 14.63
CA VAL A 149 25.53 7.12 15.59
C VAL A 149 26.34 5.82 15.65
N ARG A 150 27.66 5.97 15.50
CA ARG A 150 28.66 4.91 15.64
C ARG A 150 28.66 4.32 17.04
N GLY A 151 28.75 2.99 17.15
CA GLY A 151 28.87 2.31 18.44
C GLY A 151 30.18 2.63 19.15
N ALA A 152 30.20 2.62 20.49
CA ALA A 152 31.40 2.87 21.28
C ALA A 152 32.53 1.85 21.00
N ASP A 153 32.15 0.63 20.60
CA ASP A 153 33.06 -0.48 20.33
C ASP A 153 33.41 -0.63 18.84
N GLU A 154 32.85 0.21 17.96
CA GLU A 154 33.12 0.13 16.52
C GLU A 154 34.37 0.96 16.19
N GLU A 155 35.47 0.33 15.74
CA GLU A 155 36.71 1.04 15.32
C GLU A 155 36.56 1.76 13.97
N VAL A 156 35.73 1.24 13.08
CA VAL A 156 35.38 1.85 11.78
C VAL A 156 33.92 1.51 11.48
N GLN A 157 33.13 2.51 11.08
CA GLN A 157 31.75 2.28 10.65
C GLN A 157 31.74 1.91 9.17
N LEU A 158 31.59 0.63 8.88
CA LEU A 158 31.43 0.13 7.51
C LEU A 158 30.05 0.48 6.97
N GLY A 159 29.95 0.71 5.66
CA GLY A 159 28.67 1.00 4.99
C GLY A 159 27.67 -0.15 5.15
N SER A 160 28.15 -1.39 5.05
CA SER A 160 27.36 -2.60 5.28
C SER A 160 26.78 -2.68 6.70
N THR A 161 27.58 -2.37 7.73
CA THR A 161 27.16 -2.37 9.13
C THR A 161 26.11 -1.29 9.39
N LEU A 162 26.36 -0.06 8.91
CA LEU A 162 25.40 1.04 9.02
C LEU A 162 24.08 0.71 8.31
N TYR A 163 24.16 0.20 7.09
CA TYR A 163 22.98 -0.19 6.32
C TYR A 163 22.18 -1.31 7.01
N ALA A 164 22.85 -2.35 7.51
CA ALA A 164 22.21 -3.43 8.25
C ALA A 164 21.55 -2.93 9.54
N LYS A 165 22.19 -2.00 10.27
CA LYS A 165 21.64 -1.37 11.47
C LYS A 165 20.38 -0.58 11.16
N LEU A 166 20.41 0.27 10.13
CA LEU A 166 19.24 1.03 9.67
C LEU A 166 18.11 0.09 9.23
N LYS A 167 18.42 -0.90 8.39
CA LYS A 167 17.44 -1.90 7.93
C LYS A 167 16.78 -2.58 9.11
N LYS A 168 17.56 -3.05 10.09
CA LYS A 168 17.05 -3.75 11.27
C LYS A 168 16.17 -2.84 12.14
N ALA A 169 16.60 -1.61 12.39
CA ALA A 169 15.85 -0.66 13.22
C ALA A 169 14.52 -0.24 12.56
N LEU A 170 14.57 0.11 11.27
CA LEU A 170 13.44 0.66 10.53
C LEU A 170 12.42 -0.41 10.11
N THR A 171 12.83 -1.68 10.04
CA THR A 171 11.92 -2.82 9.78
C THR A 171 11.51 -3.59 11.03
N LEU A 172 11.97 -3.19 12.23
CA LEU A 172 11.70 -3.91 13.50
C LEU A 172 10.20 -4.16 13.73
N ASN A 173 9.37 -3.18 13.38
CA ASN A 173 7.92 -3.24 13.59
C ASN A 173 7.14 -3.76 12.39
N ASP A 174 7.80 -4.17 11.30
CA ASP A 174 7.10 -4.60 10.08
C ASP A 174 6.20 -5.81 10.31
N ALA A 175 6.64 -6.77 11.13
CA ALA A 175 5.83 -7.93 11.47
C ALA A 175 4.53 -7.53 12.18
N VAL A 176 4.63 -6.60 13.14
CA VAL A 176 3.47 -6.08 13.88
C VAL A 176 2.55 -5.28 12.96
N LYS A 177 3.10 -4.39 12.13
CA LYS A 177 2.33 -3.61 11.15
C LYS A 177 1.61 -4.53 10.15
N ARG A 178 2.27 -5.58 9.67
CA ARG A 178 1.68 -6.59 8.77
C ARG A 178 0.55 -7.36 9.44
N ALA A 179 0.73 -7.78 10.69
CA ALA A 179 -0.32 -8.42 11.46
C ALA A 179 -1.53 -7.47 11.67
N GLY A 180 -1.28 -6.20 11.98
CA GLY A 180 -2.32 -5.18 12.09
C GLY A 180 -3.06 -4.93 10.78
N LEU A 181 -2.37 -4.95 9.63
CA LEU A 181 -3.02 -4.87 8.33
C LEU A 181 -3.92 -6.08 8.05
N GLN A 182 -3.45 -7.29 8.39
CA GLN A 182 -4.25 -8.49 8.25
C GLN A 182 -5.51 -8.42 9.12
N ASP A 183 -5.38 -7.96 10.37
CA ASP A 183 -6.53 -7.74 11.25
C ASP A 183 -7.50 -6.69 10.67
N ARG A 184 -7.00 -5.56 10.14
CA ARG A 184 -7.81 -4.56 9.43
C ARG A 184 -8.56 -5.15 8.23
N ILE A 185 -7.90 -5.99 7.42
CA ILE A 185 -8.56 -6.69 6.30
C ILE A 185 -9.69 -7.59 6.79
N HIS A 186 -9.56 -8.23 7.95
CA HIS A 186 -10.61 -9.09 8.50
C HIS A 186 -11.73 -8.31 9.20
N THR A 187 -11.43 -7.15 9.76
CA THR A 187 -12.38 -6.34 10.54
C THR A 187 -13.12 -5.28 9.72
N VAL A 188 -12.64 -4.94 8.52
CA VAL A 188 -13.30 -3.99 7.62
C VAL A 188 -14.74 -4.40 7.31
N ARG A 189 -15.66 -3.44 7.42
CA ARG A 189 -17.11 -3.66 7.27
C ARG A 189 -17.76 -2.51 6.52
N LEU A 190 -18.88 -2.82 5.86
CA LEU A 190 -19.72 -1.81 5.25
C LEU A 190 -20.51 -1.05 6.34
N HIS A 191 -20.32 0.27 6.41
CA HIS A 191 -21.04 1.14 7.34
C HIS A 191 -22.08 1.98 6.62
N ASN A 192 -23.31 2.04 7.15
CA ASN A 192 -24.41 2.86 6.60
C ASN A 192 -24.68 2.67 5.10
N ARG A 193 -24.39 1.47 4.57
CA ARG A 193 -24.47 1.15 3.13
C ARG A 193 -23.59 2.04 2.23
N ASP A 194 -22.57 2.69 2.79
CA ASP A 194 -21.68 3.57 2.06
C ASP A 194 -20.50 2.76 1.45
N VAL A 195 -20.68 2.33 0.21
CA VAL A 195 -19.67 1.59 -0.55
C VAL A 195 -18.49 2.48 -0.91
N VAL A 196 -18.71 3.78 -1.12
CA VAL A 196 -17.63 4.72 -1.44
C VAL A 196 -16.66 4.85 -0.27
N LYS A 197 -17.18 4.95 0.96
CA LYS A 197 -16.35 4.94 2.17
C LYS A 197 -15.61 3.62 2.35
N LEU A 198 -16.27 2.49 2.12
CA LEU A 198 -15.64 1.17 2.15
C LEU A 198 -14.49 1.07 1.13
N GLY A 199 -14.69 1.53 -0.11
CA GLY A 199 -13.66 1.54 -1.15
C GLY A 199 -12.42 2.31 -0.72
N LYS A 200 -12.59 3.53 -0.20
CA LYS A 200 -11.49 4.35 0.33
C LYS A 200 -10.73 3.67 1.47
N GLU A 201 -11.43 2.97 2.36
CA GLU A 201 -10.80 2.22 3.45
C GLU A 201 -9.97 1.04 2.94
N LEU A 202 -10.48 0.30 1.96
CA LEU A 202 -9.73 -0.77 1.29
C LEU A 202 -8.51 -0.23 0.54
N ASP A 203 -8.64 0.89 -0.19
CA ASP A 203 -7.52 1.54 -0.87
C ASP A 203 -6.44 1.97 0.13
N SER A 204 -6.83 2.54 1.27
CA SER A 204 -5.89 2.89 2.34
C SER A 204 -5.15 1.66 2.86
N ILE A 205 -5.84 0.54 3.14
CA ILE A 205 -5.22 -0.70 3.62
C ILE A 205 -4.22 -1.25 2.60
N TRP A 206 -4.55 -1.24 1.31
CA TRP A 206 -3.67 -1.73 0.25
C TRP A 206 -2.46 -0.82 0.03
N ASN A 207 -2.65 0.50 0.11
CA ASN A 207 -1.56 1.46 0.04
C ASN A 207 -0.60 1.30 1.23
N ASP A 208 -1.13 1.12 2.45
CA ASP A 208 -0.31 0.84 3.64
C ASP A 208 0.50 -0.45 3.48
N ALA A 209 -0.09 -1.50 2.89
CA ALA A 209 0.61 -2.75 2.61
C ALA A 209 1.73 -2.57 1.57
N ALA A 210 1.47 -1.81 0.49
CA ALA A 210 2.46 -1.47 -0.52
C ALA A 210 3.64 -0.70 0.10
N CYS A 211 3.36 0.24 1.02
CA CYS A 211 4.37 0.93 1.81
C CYS A 211 5.16 0.04 2.77
N LEU A 212 4.77 -1.22 2.98
CA LEU A 212 5.53 -2.23 3.74
C LEU A 212 6.25 -3.24 2.84
N GLY A 213 6.37 -2.92 1.54
CA GLY A 213 6.93 -3.80 0.52
C GLY A 213 6.07 -5.06 0.28
N LYS A 214 4.81 -5.06 0.72
CA LYS A 214 3.88 -6.17 0.56
C LYS A 214 2.90 -5.84 -0.55
N ARG A 215 3.03 -6.54 -1.68
CA ARG A 215 2.01 -6.53 -2.72
C ARG A 215 0.88 -7.47 -2.31
N LEU A 216 -0.23 -6.92 -1.87
CA LEU A 216 -1.46 -7.69 -1.65
C LEU A 216 -2.13 -7.98 -3.00
N ASP A 217 -2.77 -9.14 -3.07
CA ASP A 217 -3.45 -9.59 -4.28
C ASP A 217 -4.71 -8.75 -4.55
N GLU A 218 -4.96 -8.43 -5.83
CA GLU A 218 -6.17 -7.75 -6.27
C GLU A 218 -7.40 -8.63 -6.10
N ASP A 219 -7.26 -9.96 -6.26
CA ASP A 219 -8.37 -10.89 -6.00
C ASP A 219 -8.73 -10.96 -4.51
N LEU A 220 -7.75 -10.78 -3.61
CA LEU A 220 -8.01 -10.61 -2.18
C LEU A 220 -8.78 -9.30 -1.90
N LYS A 221 -8.46 -8.22 -2.62
CA LYS A 221 -9.16 -6.93 -2.49
C LYS A 221 -10.61 -7.05 -2.94
N LYS A 222 -10.83 -7.66 -4.10
CA LYS A 222 -12.15 -7.95 -4.69
C LYS A 222 -12.98 -8.87 -3.78
N SER A 223 -12.41 -9.96 -3.29
CA SER A 223 -13.11 -10.89 -2.39
C SER A 223 -13.47 -10.23 -1.05
N THR A 224 -12.61 -9.36 -0.52
CA THR A 224 -12.90 -8.55 0.68
C THR A 224 -14.07 -7.60 0.44
N LEU A 225 -14.07 -6.87 -0.69
CA LEU A 225 -15.20 -6.02 -1.10
C LEU A 225 -16.51 -6.82 -1.14
N TYR A 226 -16.53 -7.95 -1.85
CA TYR A 226 -17.71 -8.81 -1.95
C TYR A 226 -18.18 -9.38 -0.61
N ARG A 227 -17.26 -9.75 0.29
CA ARG A 227 -17.61 -10.23 1.63
C ARG A 227 -18.29 -9.12 2.44
N CYS A 228 -17.75 -7.91 2.39
CA CYS A 228 -18.28 -6.78 3.17
C CYS A 228 -19.62 -6.27 2.63
N THR A 229 -19.82 -6.25 1.32
CA THR A 229 -21.09 -5.79 0.71
C THR A 229 -22.14 -6.89 0.63
N GLY A 230 -21.75 -8.16 0.45
CA GLY A 230 -22.67 -9.29 0.35
C GLY A 230 -23.45 -9.59 1.63
N GLN A 231 -22.98 -9.11 2.78
CA GLN A 231 -23.70 -9.21 4.06
C GLN A 231 -24.88 -8.23 4.18
N ASP A 232 -24.91 -7.16 3.38
CA ASP A 232 -26.03 -6.23 3.37
C ASP A 232 -27.03 -6.62 2.26
N TRP A 233 -28.29 -6.79 2.65
CA TRP A 233 -29.38 -7.21 1.76
C TRP A 233 -29.55 -6.28 0.55
N TYR A 234 -29.20 -4.99 0.68
CA TYR A 234 -29.30 -4.02 -0.41
C TYR A 234 -28.31 -4.35 -1.53
N TYR A 235 -27.13 -4.88 -1.21
CA TYR A 235 -26.08 -5.19 -2.19
C TYR A 235 -26.02 -6.66 -2.60
N ALA A 236 -26.52 -7.59 -1.79
CA ALA A 236 -26.45 -9.05 -2.01
C ALA A 236 -26.74 -9.47 -3.47
N ASN A 237 -27.90 -9.11 -4.01
CA ASN A 237 -28.28 -9.48 -5.39
C ASN A 237 -27.32 -8.96 -6.46
N SER A 238 -26.70 -7.79 -6.24
CA SER A 238 -25.74 -7.23 -7.19
C SER A 238 -24.37 -7.89 -7.09
N VAL A 239 -23.97 -8.30 -5.89
CA VAL A 239 -22.76 -9.10 -5.70
C VAL A 239 -22.92 -10.45 -6.41
N ASP A 240 -24.07 -11.11 -6.25
CA ASP A 240 -24.33 -12.39 -6.91
C ASP A 240 -24.39 -12.23 -8.44
N ALA A 241 -25.08 -11.20 -8.93
CA ALA A 241 -25.11 -10.89 -10.36
C ALA A 241 -23.71 -10.62 -10.93
N LEU A 242 -22.85 -9.89 -10.20
CA LEU A 242 -21.47 -9.64 -10.62
C LEU A 242 -20.65 -10.93 -10.67
N LYS A 243 -20.76 -11.79 -9.64
CA LYS A 243 -20.06 -13.09 -9.61
C LYS A 243 -20.48 -14.00 -10.75
N THR A 244 -21.79 -14.06 -11.06
CA THR A 244 -22.31 -14.92 -12.13
C THR A 244 -22.01 -14.36 -13.51
N ALA A 245 -22.24 -13.07 -13.74
CA ALA A 245 -22.11 -12.48 -15.08
C ALA A 245 -20.66 -12.19 -15.45
N ARG A 246 -19.80 -11.85 -14.48
CA ARG A 246 -18.42 -11.40 -14.71
C ARG A 246 -17.47 -11.90 -13.60
N PRO A 247 -17.22 -13.21 -13.49
CA PRO A 247 -16.35 -13.78 -12.46
C PRO A 247 -14.92 -13.17 -12.48
N ASP A 248 -14.43 -12.85 -13.68
CA ASP A 248 -13.09 -12.31 -13.91
C ASP A 248 -13.02 -10.78 -13.86
N CYS A 249 -14.08 -10.09 -13.42
CA CYS A 249 -14.01 -8.63 -13.29
C CYS A 249 -12.93 -8.23 -12.28
N LYS A 250 -12.25 -7.11 -12.59
CA LYS A 250 -11.25 -6.51 -11.71
C LYS A 250 -11.92 -5.80 -10.53
N TYR A 251 -11.14 -5.55 -9.48
CA TYR A 251 -11.61 -4.80 -8.30
C TYR A 251 -12.30 -3.49 -8.68
N ASP A 252 -11.68 -2.67 -9.54
CA ASP A 252 -12.21 -1.36 -9.92
C ASP A 252 -13.58 -1.46 -10.60
N GLU A 253 -13.77 -2.46 -11.47
CA GLU A 253 -15.05 -2.68 -12.15
C GLU A 253 -16.15 -3.09 -11.18
N ALA A 254 -15.83 -4.00 -10.25
CA ALA A 254 -16.74 -4.43 -9.20
C ALA A 254 -17.11 -3.28 -8.25
N TYR A 255 -16.12 -2.49 -7.84
CA TYR A 255 -16.31 -1.30 -7.01
C TYR A 255 -17.20 -0.27 -7.70
N HIS A 256 -16.92 0.09 -8.96
CA HIS A 256 -17.72 1.04 -9.70
C HIS A 256 -19.17 0.58 -9.90
N ALA A 257 -19.40 -0.71 -10.15
CA ALA A 257 -20.75 -1.25 -10.27
C ALA A 257 -21.55 -1.10 -8.97
N LEU A 258 -20.93 -1.39 -7.82
CA LEU A 258 -21.56 -1.25 -6.51
C LEU A 258 -21.76 0.22 -6.11
N ALA A 259 -20.79 1.09 -6.40
CA ALA A 259 -20.91 2.53 -6.17
C ALA A 259 -22.03 3.16 -7.02
N LYS A 260 -22.15 2.76 -8.31
CA LYS A 260 -23.25 3.18 -9.18
C LYS A 260 -24.60 2.77 -8.62
N LYS A 261 -24.72 1.54 -8.11
CA LYS A 261 -25.96 1.07 -7.47
C LYS A 261 -26.36 1.94 -6.28
N GLN A 262 -25.41 2.32 -5.42
CA GLN A 262 -25.67 3.25 -4.32
C GLN A 262 -26.24 4.57 -4.84
N GLN A 263 -25.61 5.16 -5.85
CA GLN A 263 -26.04 6.41 -6.48
C GLN A 263 -27.48 6.30 -7.03
N ASP A 264 -27.79 5.23 -7.75
CA ASP A 264 -29.13 4.96 -8.28
C ASP A 264 -30.18 4.83 -7.16
N GLY A 265 -29.80 4.21 -6.04
CA GLY A 265 -30.62 4.11 -4.83
C GLY A 265 -30.93 5.45 -4.18
N GLU A 266 -29.91 6.31 -4.07
CA GLU A 266 -30.06 7.67 -3.52
C GLU A 266 -30.98 8.53 -4.39
N VAL A 267 -30.79 8.49 -5.72
CA VAL A 267 -31.65 9.19 -6.68
C VAL A 267 -33.09 8.70 -6.58
N SER A 268 -33.31 7.39 -6.58
CA SER A 268 -34.65 6.79 -6.41
C SER A 268 -35.30 7.16 -5.08
N GLY A 269 -34.51 7.24 -4.00
CA GLY A 269 -34.96 7.70 -2.68
C GLY A 269 -35.43 9.15 -2.70
N ARG A 270 -34.64 10.04 -3.32
CA ARG A 270 -34.98 11.47 -3.46
C ARG A 270 -36.23 11.69 -4.31
N ILE A 271 -36.37 11.00 -5.45
CA ILE A 271 -37.56 11.09 -6.30
C ILE A 271 -38.81 10.66 -5.52
N ARG A 272 -38.76 9.53 -4.80
CA ARG A 272 -39.89 9.08 -3.97
C ARG A 272 -40.16 9.99 -2.77
N GLY A 273 -39.14 10.66 -2.24
CA GLY A 273 -39.31 11.70 -1.23
C GLY A 273 -40.07 12.91 -1.80
N ALA A 274 -39.59 13.45 -2.92
CA ALA A 274 -40.18 14.60 -3.60
C ALA A 274 -41.64 14.34 -4.03
N ALA A 275 -41.92 13.17 -4.62
CA ALA A 275 -43.27 12.78 -5.03
C ALA A 275 -44.27 12.75 -3.84
N ARG A 276 -43.82 12.30 -2.66
CA ARG A 276 -44.66 12.31 -1.44
C ARG A 276 -44.93 13.73 -0.95
N VAL A 277 -43.97 14.65 -1.07
CA VAL A 277 -44.15 16.05 -0.70
C VAL A 277 -45.11 16.75 -1.67
N ALA A 278 -44.97 16.51 -2.97
CA ALA A 278 -45.86 17.07 -4.00
C ALA A 278 -47.31 16.62 -3.80
N ALA A 279 -47.54 15.30 -3.65
CA ALA A 279 -48.88 14.75 -3.41
C ALA A 279 -49.51 15.24 -2.10
N SER A 280 -48.71 15.56 -1.08
CA SER A 280 -49.21 16.13 0.18
C SER A 280 -49.66 17.59 0.05
N THR A 281 -49.15 18.32 -0.95
CA THR A 281 -49.47 19.74 -1.17
C THR A 281 -50.79 19.90 -1.93
N GLU A 282 -51.03 19.06 -2.94
CA GLU A 282 -52.26 19.09 -3.73
C GLU A 282 -53.50 18.61 -2.95
N GLN A 283 -53.31 17.81 -1.89
CA GLN A 283 -54.41 17.31 -1.07
C GLN A 283 -54.95 18.34 -0.06
N TRP A 284 -54.33 19.53 0.07
CA TRP A 284 -54.78 20.55 1.01
C TRP A 284 -55.96 21.39 0.48
N ASP A 285 -56.14 21.48 -0.84
CA ASP A 285 -57.07 22.47 -1.43
C ASP A 285 -58.48 21.96 -1.73
N THR A 286 -58.74 20.64 -1.71
CA THR A 286 -60.03 20.12 -2.22
C THR A 286 -60.96 19.43 -1.24
N ASN A 287 -60.60 19.03 -0.01
CA ASN A 287 -61.56 18.37 0.91
C ASN A 287 -61.15 18.33 2.40
N GLN A 288 -60.92 19.48 3.06
CA GLN A 288 -60.79 19.53 4.54
C GLN A 288 -62.08 19.96 5.22
N ALA A 289 -62.99 18.99 5.42
CA ALA A 289 -64.09 19.14 6.39
C ALA A 289 -64.09 18.05 7.49
N GLY A 290 -63.07 17.18 7.61
CA GLY A 290 -63.15 16.11 8.62
C GLY A 290 -61.90 15.35 9.06
N GLN A 291 -60.69 15.58 8.53
CA GLN A 291 -59.49 14.90 9.03
C GLN A 291 -58.50 15.88 9.64
N GLY A 292 -58.58 16.03 10.95
CA GLY A 292 -57.64 16.84 11.73
C GLY A 292 -56.18 16.33 11.65
N PRO A 293 -55.21 17.15 12.10
CA PRO A 293 -53.79 16.85 12.02
C PRO A 293 -53.46 15.48 12.63
N ARG A 294 -52.86 14.56 11.85
CA ARG A 294 -52.40 13.25 12.34
C ARG A 294 -51.12 13.42 13.16
N GLY A 295 -51.26 13.99 14.35
CA GLY A 295 -50.21 13.94 15.37
C GLY A 295 -49.97 12.50 15.85
N ARG A 296 -48.75 12.24 16.35
CA ARG A 296 -48.40 10.96 16.98
C ARG A 296 -49.36 10.76 18.17
N ARG A 297 -50.27 9.80 18.06
CA ARG A 297 -51.23 9.48 19.14
C ARG A 297 -50.50 8.75 20.26
N ASP A 298 -50.96 8.97 21.49
CA ASP A 298 -50.47 8.22 22.64
C ASP A 298 -50.79 6.73 22.44
N PRO A 299 -49.80 5.81 22.41
CA PRO A 299 -50.04 4.38 22.27
C PRO A 299 -50.97 3.81 23.36
N ARG A 300 -51.03 4.46 24.54
CA ARG A 300 -51.88 4.06 25.66
C ARG A 300 -53.32 4.56 25.54
N ASN A 301 -53.60 5.52 24.64
CA ASN A 301 -54.95 6.01 24.40
C ASN A 301 -55.12 6.46 22.94
N PRO A 302 -55.35 5.51 22.00
CA PRO A 302 -55.49 5.80 20.57
C PRO A 302 -56.72 6.66 20.24
N SER A 303 -57.69 6.71 21.15
CA SER A 303 -58.96 7.43 21.04
C SER A 303 -58.81 8.92 21.38
N ALA A 304 -57.79 9.29 22.15
CA ALA A 304 -57.58 10.68 22.54
C ALA A 304 -57.11 11.53 21.35
N PRO A 305 -57.59 12.78 21.23
CA PRO A 305 -57.07 13.72 20.25
C PRO A 305 -55.55 13.93 20.46
N PRO A 306 -54.77 14.14 19.39
CA PRO A 306 -53.34 14.43 19.51
C PRO A 306 -53.15 15.71 20.35
N LYS A 307 -52.19 15.67 21.27
CA LYS A 307 -51.78 16.81 22.10
C LYS A 307 -50.48 17.40 21.58
N CYS A 308 -50.37 18.72 21.64
CA CYS A 308 -49.14 19.44 21.36
C CYS A 308 -48.13 19.18 22.47
N TYR A 309 -46.93 18.71 22.14
CA TYR A 309 -45.88 18.47 23.14
C TYR A 309 -45.23 19.77 23.65
N ALA A 310 -45.39 20.90 22.95
CA ALA A 310 -44.87 22.19 23.41
C ALA A 310 -45.78 22.86 24.45
N CYS A 311 -47.11 22.81 24.28
CA CYS A 311 -48.05 23.51 25.17
C CYS A 311 -49.06 22.59 25.88
N GLY A 312 -49.08 21.29 25.59
CA GLY A 312 -50.04 20.32 26.12
C GLY A 312 -51.45 20.41 25.53
N GLY A 313 -51.74 21.43 24.71
CA GLY A 313 -53.09 21.68 24.17
C GLY A 313 -53.55 20.63 23.14
N PRO A 314 -54.86 20.35 23.06
CA PRO A 314 -55.41 19.38 22.09
C PRO A 314 -55.44 19.94 20.65
N ASN A 315 -55.67 19.04 19.69
CA ASN A 315 -56.01 19.34 18.29
C ASN A 315 -54.95 20.05 17.42
N HIS A 316 -53.69 20.09 17.86
CA HIS A 316 -52.58 20.56 17.03
C HIS A 316 -51.26 19.87 17.41
N ILE A 317 -50.29 19.89 16.50
CA ILE A 317 -48.90 19.44 16.75
C ILE A 317 -48.01 20.66 17.02
N ALA A 318 -46.85 20.48 17.64
CA ALA A 318 -46.02 21.62 18.04
C ALA A 318 -45.58 22.53 16.88
N ARG A 319 -45.43 21.98 15.67
CA ARG A 319 -45.13 22.78 14.47
C ARG A 319 -46.22 23.81 14.14
N ASN A 320 -47.46 23.57 14.58
CA ASN A 320 -48.61 24.45 14.40
C ASN A 320 -49.03 25.11 15.73
N CYS A 321 -48.17 25.10 16.75
CA CYS A 321 -48.49 25.69 18.04
C CYS A 321 -48.32 27.20 17.96
N THR A 322 -49.41 27.94 18.09
CA THR A 322 -49.41 29.40 18.23
C THR A 322 -48.96 29.88 19.60
N ASN A 323 -48.93 28.98 20.60
CA ASN A 323 -48.31 29.23 21.90
C ASN A 323 -46.80 28.99 21.76
N THR A 324 -46.10 29.88 21.05
CA THR A 324 -44.64 29.90 21.08
C THR A 324 -44.19 30.23 22.50
N PRO A 325 -43.39 29.37 23.16
CA PRO A 325 -42.76 29.71 24.43
C PRO A 325 -41.66 30.73 24.15
N GLY A 326 -42.04 32.01 24.07
CA GLY A 326 -41.14 33.03 23.57
C GLY A 326 -41.64 34.46 23.68
N THR A 327 -42.45 34.81 24.68
CA THR A 327 -42.54 36.18 25.23
C THR A 327 -43.17 36.15 26.63
N SER A 328 -42.56 35.45 27.58
CA SER A 328 -42.78 35.74 29.00
C SER A 328 -41.52 36.42 29.51
N GLU A 329 -41.66 37.68 29.92
CA GLU A 329 -40.63 38.47 30.61
C GLU A 329 -39.93 37.64 31.70
N PRO A 330 -38.60 37.78 31.86
CA PRO A 330 -37.89 37.11 32.93
C PRO A 330 -38.30 37.75 34.26
N ALA A 331 -39.23 37.09 34.97
CA ALA A 331 -39.44 37.34 36.39
C ALA A 331 -38.15 37.01 37.14
N ALA A 332 -37.61 38.01 37.82
CA ALA A 332 -36.37 37.97 38.58
C ALA A 332 -36.32 36.75 39.50
N HIS A 333 -35.31 35.90 39.28
CA HIS A 333 -34.92 34.88 40.24
C HIS A 333 -34.15 35.56 41.37
N THR A 334 -34.82 35.79 42.50
CA THR A 334 -34.19 36.18 43.76
C THR A 334 -33.36 35.01 44.28
N THR A 335 -32.05 35.18 44.31
CA THR A 335 -31.10 34.29 44.98
C THR A 335 -31.27 34.45 46.49
N GLN A 336 -31.66 33.38 47.18
CA GLN A 336 -31.60 33.31 48.65
C GLN A 336 -30.38 32.45 49.03
N GLU A 337 -29.34 33.11 49.52
CA GLU A 337 -28.25 32.49 50.28
C GLU A 337 -28.83 31.88 51.56
N VAL A 338 -28.53 30.60 51.78
CA VAL A 338 -28.68 29.97 53.11
C VAL A 338 -27.30 29.46 53.50
N ASN A 339 -26.68 30.19 54.42
CA ASN A 339 -25.59 29.70 55.26
C ASN A 339 -26.12 28.57 56.13
N HIS A 340 -25.42 27.44 56.15
CA HIS A 340 -25.12 26.68 57.38
C HIS A 340 -23.93 25.74 57.17
#